data_AF-A0A550D0N4-F1
#
_entry.id   AF-A0A550D0N4-F1
#
_cell.length_a   1.000
_cell.length_b   1.000
_cell.length_c   1.000
_cell.angle_alpha   90.00
_cell.angle_beta   90.00
_cell.angle_gamma   90.00
#
_symmetry.space_group_name_H-M   'P 1'
#
loop_
_entity.id
_entity.type
_entity.pdbx_description
1 polymer ?
#
loop_
_entity_poly.entity_id
_entity_poly.type
_entity_poly.pdbx_seq_one_letter_code
_entity_poly.pdbx_strand_id
1 'polypeptide(L)'
;MGEGDSTARSPLVDNDKFLKDLTALFENPKGSIWLTHKRLTHDGEDATMKQDGTDDTQEYPCLLRAVDGTGTKLSTRVDPGNLDRFYSAYGALLKSSMSALRKRDKKREKQRAEELARRKKRLAELVPVVGPKRGAGRHKRQRLVKAAIKQQETKKRMEEREEGRARRIDELVNPQ
;
A
#
# COMPACT_ATOMS: atom_id res chain seq x y z
N MET A 1 -45.17 -10.17 -15.02
CA MET A 1 -43.89 -10.41 -15.72
C MET A 1 -43.11 -9.11 -15.64
N GLY A 2 -42.24 -8.98 -14.64
CA GLY A 2 -41.49 -7.75 -14.41
C GLY A 2 -40.24 -7.74 -15.28
N GLU A 3 -40.16 -6.82 -16.23
CA GLU A 3 -38.93 -6.48 -16.93
C GLU A 3 -37.94 -5.95 -15.89
N GLY A 4 -36.95 -6.78 -15.55
CA GLY A 4 -35.88 -6.42 -14.62
C GLY A 4 -35.03 -5.31 -15.22
N ASP A 5 -34.94 -4.22 -14.47
CA ASP A 5 -34.10 -3.06 -14.70
C ASP A 5 -32.67 -3.42 -15.19
N SER A 6 -32.44 -3.32 -16.50
CA SER A 6 -31.16 -3.59 -17.15
C SER A 6 -30.07 -2.55 -16.82
N THR A 7 -30.42 -1.51 -16.04
CA THR A 7 -29.56 -0.38 -15.66
C THR A 7 -28.58 -0.70 -14.52
N ALA A 8 -28.72 -1.86 -13.86
CA ALA A 8 -27.86 -2.26 -12.75
C ALA A 8 -26.52 -2.90 -13.20
N ARG A 9 -26.46 -3.52 -14.38
CA ARG A 9 -25.29 -4.27 -14.86
C ARG A 9 -24.46 -3.40 -15.80
N SER A 10 -23.17 -3.23 -15.50
CA SER A 10 -22.24 -2.53 -16.40
C SER A 10 -22.18 -3.28 -17.75
N PRO A 11 -22.27 -2.59 -18.90
CA PRO A 11 -22.18 -3.24 -20.20
C PRO A 11 -20.81 -3.90 -20.37
N LEU A 12 -20.81 -5.14 -20.82
CA LEU A 12 -19.59 -5.86 -21.17
C LEU A 12 -19.14 -5.40 -22.55
N VAL A 13 -17.94 -4.84 -22.63
CA VAL A 13 -17.34 -4.32 -23.87
C VAL A 13 -16.04 -5.05 -24.19
N ASP A 14 -15.70 -5.09 -25.48
CA ASP A 14 -14.43 -5.63 -25.96
C ASP A 14 -13.24 -4.89 -25.35
N ASN A 15 -12.10 -5.59 -25.24
CA ASN A 15 -10.92 -5.06 -24.59
C ASN A 15 -10.41 -3.75 -25.23
N ASP A 16 -10.39 -3.66 -26.56
CA ASP A 16 -9.93 -2.43 -27.26
C ASP A 16 -10.91 -1.27 -27.07
N LYS A 17 -12.21 -1.56 -27.05
CA LYS A 17 -13.24 -0.55 -26.80
C LYS A 17 -13.16 -0.05 -25.36
N PHE A 18 -12.94 -0.95 -24.40
CA PHE A 18 -12.72 -0.59 -23.00
C PHE A 18 -11.56 0.40 -22.84
N LEU A 19 -10.42 0.15 -23.48
CA LEU A 19 -9.25 1.04 -23.39
C LEU A 19 -9.50 2.42 -24.01
N LYS A 20 -10.24 2.50 -25.13
CA LYS A 20 -10.63 3.77 -25.74
C LYS A 20 -11.58 4.57 -24.84
N ASP A 21 -12.63 3.92 -24.35
CA ASP A 21 -13.63 4.55 -23.48
C ASP A 21 -13.00 4.97 -22.13
N LEU A 22 -12.05 4.16 -21.62
CA LEU A 22 -11.27 4.49 -20.43
C LEU A 22 -10.33 5.69 -20.66
N THR A 23 -9.73 5.81 -21.85
CA THR A 23 -8.91 6.98 -22.20
C THR A 23 -9.76 8.25 -22.18
N ALA A 24 -10.92 8.22 -22.84
CA ALA A 24 -11.86 9.34 -22.84
C ALA A 24 -12.30 9.74 -21.42
N LEU A 25 -12.44 8.76 -20.52
CA LEU A 25 -12.77 9.01 -19.13
C LEU A 25 -11.64 9.73 -18.37
N PHE A 26 -10.39 9.39 -18.65
CA PHE A 26 -9.23 10.03 -18.04
C PHE A 26 -8.91 11.42 -18.60
N GLU A 27 -9.31 11.74 -19.83
CA GLU A 27 -9.12 13.07 -20.43
C GLU A 27 -9.97 14.14 -19.73
N ASN A 28 -11.19 13.79 -19.31
CA ASN A 28 -12.13 14.69 -18.63
C ASN A 28 -12.66 14.08 -17.32
N PRO A 29 -11.82 13.92 -16.29
CA PRO A 29 -12.22 13.25 -15.06
C PRO A 29 -13.19 14.14 -14.27
N LYS A 30 -14.46 13.72 -14.17
CA LYS A 30 -15.48 14.37 -13.33
C LYS A 30 -15.46 13.78 -11.92
N GLY A 31 -14.29 13.81 -11.28
CA GLY A 31 -14.09 13.34 -9.91
C GLY A 31 -13.19 12.12 -9.82
N SER A 32 -13.61 11.14 -9.02
CA SER A 32 -12.84 9.91 -8.80
C SER A 32 -13.27 8.83 -9.79
N ILE A 33 -12.30 8.13 -10.37
CA ILE A 33 -12.53 6.96 -11.21
C ILE A 33 -12.19 5.72 -10.40
N TRP A 34 -13.14 4.81 -10.25
CA TRP A 34 -12.94 3.55 -9.54
C TRP A 34 -12.66 2.43 -10.54
N LEU A 35 -11.46 1.85 -10.46
CA LEU A 35 -11.06 0.66 -11.21
C LEU A 35 -11.07 -0.55 -10.26
N THR A 36 -11.81 -1.59 -10.64
CA THR A 36 -11.91 -2.83 -9.88
C THR A 36 -11.48 -4.00 -10.74
N HIS A 37 -10.54 -4.79 -10.24
CA HIS A 37 -10.13 -6.06 -10.86
C HIS A 37 -10.65 -7.21 -9.98
N LYS A 38 -11.40 -8.14 -10.56
CA LYS A 38 -11.90 -9.34 -9.85
C LYS A 38 -11.72 -10.58 -10.71
N ARG A 39 -11.36 -11.69 -10.07
CA ARG A 39 -11.40 -13.01 -10.69
C ARG A 39 -12.85 -13.32 -11.09
N LEU A 40 -13.05 -13.68 -12.36
CA LEU A 40 -14.35 -14.11 -12.87
C LEU A 40 -14.42 -15.63 -12.74
N THR A 41 -15.30 -16.11 -11.87
CA THR A 41 -15.47 -17.54 -11.57
C THR A 41 -16.77 -18.14 -12.13
N HIS A 42 -17.69 -17.31 -12.62
CA HIS A 42 -18.99 -17.75 -13.12
C HIS A 42 -19.44 -16.88 -14.30
N ASP A 43 -20.12 -17.50 -15.26
CA ASP A 43 -20.58 -16.85 -16.50
C ASP A 43 -22.09 -16.60 -16.54
N GLY A 44 -22.88 -16.84 -15.48
CA GLY A 44 -24.35 -16.73 -15.65
C GLY A 44 -25.31 -16.73 -14.47
N GLU A 45 -24.97 -17.18 -13.27
CA GLU A 45 -25.93 -17.20 -12.14
C GLU A 45 -25.25 -16.82 -10.83
N ASP A 46 -26.04 -16.51 -9.79
CA ASP A 46 -25.62 -16.29 -8.40
C ASP A 46 -24.95 -17.56 -7.85
N ALA A 47 -23.73 -17.84 -8.31
CA ALA A 47 -22.90 -18.89 -7.81
C ALA A 47 -22.40 -18.43 -6.43
N THR A 48 -22.92 -19.09 -5.39
CA THR A 48 -22.36 -19.01 -4.05
C THR A 48 -20.85 -19.26 -4.18
N MET A 49 -20.03 -18.32 -3.71
CA MET A 49 -18.58 -18.45 -3.69
C MET A 49 -18.21 -19.67 -2.83
N LYS A 50 -18.18 -20.85 -3.44
CA LYS A 50 -17.57 -22.02 -2.83
C LYS A 50 -16.08 -21.75 -2.88
N GLN A 51 -15.53 -21.41 -1.71
CA GLN A 51 -14.09 -21.37 -1.50
C GLN A 51 -13.62 -22.83 -1.47
N ASP A 52 -13.69 -23.50 -2.62
CA ASP A 52 -13.09 -24.81 -2.77
C ASP A 52 -11.58 -24.57 -2.72
N GLY A 53 -10.96 -25.00 -1.62
CA GLY A 53 -9.52 -24.88 -1.33
C GLY A 53 -8.67 -25.77 -2.23
N THR A 54 -9.01 -25.84 -3.51
CA THR A 54 -8.39 -26.70 -4.52
C THR A 54 -8.03 -25.88 -5.74
N ASP A 55 -6.72 -25.97 -6.05
CA ASP A 55 -6.00 -25.59 -7.26
C ASP A 55 -5.63 -24.11 -7.49
N ASP A 56 -4.45 -23.76 -6.96
CA ASP A 56 -3.59 -22.66 -7.44
C ASP A 56 -3.16 -22.80 -8.91
N THR A 57 -3.47 -23.94 -9.55
CA THR A 57 -3.09 -24.29 -10.93
C THR A 57 -4.09 -23.86 -11.99
N GLN A 58 -5.30 -23.44 -11.62
CA GLN A 58 -6.34 -23.16 -12.59
C GLN A 58 -6.32 -21.69 -13.02
N GLU A 59 -6.34 -21.45 -14.34
CA GLU A 59 -6.37 -20.11 -14.91
C GLU A 59 -7.80 -19.56 -14.97
N TYR A 60 -7.97 -18.30 -14.58
CA TYR A 60 -9.29 -17.66 -14.54
C TYR A 60 -9.27 -16.34 -15.29
N PRO A 61 -10.33 -16.03 -16.05
CA PRO A 61 -10.49 -14.71 -16.63
C PRO A 61 -10.56 -13.63 -15.54
N CYS A 62 -10.04 -12.46 -15.86
CA CYS A 62 -10.14 -11.27 -15.01
C CYS A 62 -11.28 -10.38 -15.50
N LEU A 63 -12.18 -9.99 -14.61
CA LEU A 63 -13.18 -8.97 -14.85
C LEU A 63 -12.65 -7.61 -14.38
N LEU A 64 -12.50 -6.68 -15.32
CA LEU A 64 -12.17 -5.30 -15.03
C LEU A 64 -13.42 -4.44 -15.13
N ARG A 65 -13.61 -3.56 -14.15
CA ARG A 65 -14.69 -2.56 -14.13
C ARG A 65 -14.13 -1.18 -13.89
N ALA A 66 -14.62 -0.20 -14.64
CA ALA A 66 -14.35 1.22 -14.43
C ALA A 66 -15.68 1.94 -14.17
N VAL A 67 -15.73 2.77 -13.14
CA VAL A 67 -16.89 3.59 -12.79
C VAL A 67 -16.45 5.02 -12.55
N ASP A 68 -17.17 5.97 -13.16
CA ASP A 68 -17.13 7.38 -12.79
C ASP A 68 -18.40 7.69 -12.00
N GLY A 69 -18.28 8.43 -10.90
CA GLY A 69 -19.34 8.65 -9.90
C GLY A 69 -20.59 9.35 -10.45
N THR A 70 -20.55 9.74 -11.72
CA THR A 70 -21.59 10.39 -12.52
C THR A 70 -22.47 9.42 -13.31
N GLY A 71 -22.15 8.11 -13.33
CA GLY A 71 -23.01 7.06 -13.89
C GLY A 71 -22.40 6.26 -15.06
N THR A 72 -21.24 6.66 -15.58
CA THR A 72 -20.51 5.88 -16.60
C THR A 72 -19.96 4.61 -15.96
N LYS A 73 -20.40 3.44 -16.46
CA LYS A 73 -19.91 2.13 -16.03
C LYS A 73 -19.40 1.37 -17.25
N LEU A 74 -18.15 0.91 -17.19
CA LEU A 74 -17.52 0.10 -18.22
C LEU A 74 -17.09 -1.22 -17.59
N SER A 75 -17.24 -2.33 -18.31
CA SER A 75 -16.69 -3.60 -17.88
C SER A 75 -16.12 -4.41 -19.03
N THR A 76 -15.04 -5.14 -18.80
CA THR A 76 -14.43 -6.01 -19.81
C THR A 76 -13.92 -7.29 -19.17
N ARG A 77 -14.04 -8.40 -19.91
CA ARG A 77 -13.50 -9.72 -19.53
C ARG A 77 -12.16 -9.88 -20.25
N VAL A 78 -11.13 -10.23 -19.50
CA VAL A 78 -9.78 -10.49 -20.02
C VAL A 78 -9.45 -11.94 -19.76
N ASP A 79 -9.33 -12.72 -20.82
CA ASP A 79 -8.94 -14.13 -20.71
C ASP A 79 -7.43 -14.26 -20.40
N PRO A 80 -7.01 -15.33 -19.70
CA PRO A 80 -5.62 -15.53 -19.29
C PRO A 80 -4.61 -15.43 -20.45
N GLY A 81 -4.94 -16.01 -21.61
CA GLY A 81 -4.05 -16.02 -22.78
C GLY A 81 -3.81 -14.65 -23.41
N ASN A 82 -4.67 -13.66 -23.17
CA ASN A 82 -4.54 -12.29 -23.70
C ASN A 82 -4.12 -11.27 -22.64
N LEU A 83 -3.85 -11.74 -21.41
CA LEU A 83 -3.60 -10.89 -20.24
C LEU A 83 -2.38 -10.00 -20.45
N ASP A 84 -1.24 -10.55 -20.87
CA ASP A 84 0.00 -9.79 -21.01
C ASP A 84 -0.11 -8.65 -22.03
N ARG A 85 -0.78 -8.93 -23.17
CA ARG A 85 -1.04 -7.92 -24.20
C ARG A 85 -1.94 -6.82 -23.69
N PHE A 86 -3.03 -7.19 -23.02
CA PHE A 86 -3.97 -6.24 -22.44
C PHE A 86 -3.30 -5.37 -21.36
N TYR A 87 -2.57 -5.98 -20.42
CA TYR A 87 -1.89 -5.28 -19.33
C TYR A 87 -0.76 -4.37 -19.82
N SER A 88 -0.10 -4.72 -20.91
CA SER A 88 0.90 -3.84 -21.53
C SER A 88 0.27 -2.53 -22.03
N ALA A 89 -0.83 -2.63 -22.77
CA ALA A 89 -1.57 -1.47 -23.28
C ALA A 89 -2.24 -0.68 -22.15
N TYR A 90 -2.92 -1.37 -21.24
CA TYR A 90 -3.58 -0.79 -20.07
C TYR A 90 -2.59 -0.08 -19.14
N GLY A 91 -1.44 -0.69 -18.86
CA GLY A 91 -0.40 -0.11 -18.02
C GLY A 91 0.25 1.12 -18.65
N ALA A 92 0.44 1.14 -19.97
CA ALA A 92 0.89 2.34 -20.68
C ALA A 92 -0.13 3.48 -20.57
N LEU A 93 -1.41 3.17 -20.77
CA LEU A 93 -2.53 4.10 -20.61
C LEU A 93 -2.56 4.72 -19.20
N LEU A 94 -2.53 3.90 -18.14
CA LEU A 94 -2.55 4.39 -16.76
C LEU A 94 -1.36 5.30 -16.44
N LYS A 95 -0.16 4.95 -16.91
CA LYS A 95 1.03 5.78 -16.71
C LYS A 95 0.92 7.13 -17.42
N SER A 96 0.33 7.16 -18.62
CA SER A 96 0.10 8.41 -19.35
C SER A 96 -0.99 9.27 -18.71
N SER A 97 -2.08 8.67 -18.22
CA SER A 97 -3.22 9.40 -17.67
C SER A 97 -2.98 9.93 -16.25
N MET A 98 -2.26 9.19 -15.40
CA MET A 98 -2.03 9.55 -13.99
C MET A 98 -0.80 10.45 -13.77
N SER A 99 -0.59 11.43 -14.64
CA SER A 99 0.60 12.32 -14.60
C SER A 99 0.49 13.47 -13.58
N ALA A 100 -0.72 13.81 -13.13
CA ALA A 100 -1.00 14.97 -12.27
C ALA A 100 -0.64 14.78 -10.78
N LEU A 101 0.01 13.68 -10.42
CA LEU A 101 0.44 13.42 -9.04
C LEU A 101 1.62 14.31 -8.65
N ARG A 102 1.63 14.78 -7.40
CA ARG A 102 2.78 15.52 -6.86
C ARG A 102 4.03 14.65 -6.95
N LYS A 103 5.09 15.21 -7.56
CA LYS A 103 6.39 14.54 -7.66
C LYS A 103 6.91 14.16 -6.26
N ARG A 104 7.48 12.97 -6.16
CA ARG A 104 8.09 12.48 -4.92
C ARG A 104 9.31 13.34 -4.57
N ASP A 105 9.28 13.96 -3.39
CA ASP A 105 10.38 14.77 -2.84
C ASP A 105 11.53 13.87 -2.36
N LYS A 106 12.29 13.29 -3.30
CA LYS A 106 13.42 12.38 -3.01
C LYS A 106 14.41 12.95 -2.01
N LYS A 107 14.65 14.28 -2.06
CA LYS A 107 15.52 14.99 -1.10
C LYS A 107 14.98 14.93 0.32
N ARG A 108 13.70 15.24 0.53
CA ARG A 108 13.07 15.24 1.87
C ARG A 108 13.07 13.83 2.45
N GLU A 109 12.80 12.83 1.62
CA GLU A 109 12.78 11.45 2.06
C GLU A 109 14.19 10.94 2.42
N LYS A 110 15.19 11.23 1.59
CA LYS A 110 16.60 10.93 1.90
C LYS A 110 17.04 11.60 3.20
N GLN A 111 16.70 12.87 3.41
CA GLN A 111 16.99 13.58 4.66
C GLN A 111 16.34 12.91 5.87
N ARG A 112 15.07 12.50 5.78
CA ARG A 112 14.42 11.75 6.86
C ARG A 112 15.11 10.40 7.12
N ALA A 113 15.47 9.68 6.06
CA ALA A 113 16.16 8.40 6.19
C ALA A 113 17.54 8.55 6.84
N GLU A 114 18.31 9.56 6.44
CA GLU A 114 19.60 9.90 7.04
C GLU A 114 19.45 10.37 8.50
N GLU A 115 18.43 11.16 8.82
CA GLU A 115 18.16 11.60 10.18
C GLU A 115 17.77 10.42 11.08
N LEU A 116 16.91 9.52 10.60
CA LEU A 116 16.56 8.29 11.29
C LEU A 116 17.79 7.40 11.50
N ALA A 117 18.65 7.24 10.48
CA ALA A 117 19.90 6.49 10.59
C ALA A 117 20.85 7.13 11.63
N ARG A 118 21.01 8.46 11.60
CA ARG A 118 21.82 9.21 12.58
C ARG A 118 21.26 9.06 13.99
N ARG A 119 19.94 9.11 14.17
CA ARG A 119 19.28 8.91 15.46
C ARG A 119 19.47 7.48 15.97
N LYS A 120 19.35 6.48 15.10
CA LYS A 120 19.64 5.07 15.42
C LYS A 120 21.10 4.88 15.84
N LYS A 121 22.06 5.45 15.10
CA LYS A 121 23.49 5.42 15.45
C LYS A 121 23.76 6.06 16.82
N ARG A 122 23.22 7.26 17.06
CA ARG A 122 23.33 7.96 18.37
C ARG A 122 22.67 7.21 19.52
N LEU A 123 21.64 6.41 19.24
CA LEU A 123 21.03 5.55 20.25
C LEU A 123 21.91 4.32 20.48
N ALA A 124 22.48 3.71 19.43
CA ALA A 124 23.33 2.53 19.53
C ALA A 124 24.65 2.81 20.27
N GLU A 125 25.33 3.90 19.92
CA GLU A 125 26.60 4.33 20.51
C GLU A 125 26.45 4.71 21.99
N LEU A 126 27.23 4.04 22.84
CA LEU A 126 27.29 4.33 24.28
C LEU A 126 28.01 5.67 24.50
N VAL A 127 27.45 6.57 25.30
CA VAL A 127 28.16 7.80 25.73
C VAL A 127 29.31 7.42 26.67
N PRO A 128 30.58 7.62 26.30
CA PRO A 128 31.70 7.33 27.17
C PRO A 128 31.80 8.41 28.26
N VAL A 129 31.75 8.00 29.52
CA VAL A 129 31.93 8.90 30.67
C VAL A 129 33.43 9.07 30.94
N VAL A 130 34.04 10.09 30.34
CA VAL A 130 35.48 10.40 30.47
C VAL A 130 35.70 11.64 31.34
N GLY A 131 36.75 11.62 32.16
CA GLY A 131 37.24 12.77 32.92
C GLY A 131 37.30 12.57 34.44
N PRO A 132 37.91 13.51 35.17
CA PRO A 132 38.13 13.41 36.61
C PRO A 132 36.83 13.58 37.42
N LYS A 133 36.71 12.83 38.52
CA LYS A 133 35.52 12.83 39.41
C LYS A 133 35.43 14.11 40.26
N ARG A 134 36.55 14.76 40.54
CA ARG A 134 36.69 15.96 41.38
C ARG A 134 37.55 17.01 40.66
N GLY A 135 37.43 18.27 41.04
CA GLY A 135 38.23 19.37 40.48
C GLY A 135 37.77 19.84 39.08
N ALA A 136 38.69 20.49 38.35
CA ALA A 136 38.44 20.98 37.01
C ALA A 136 38.00 19.84 36.07
N GLY A 137 36.91 20.04 35.33
CA GLY A 137 36.33 19.01 34.44
C GLY A 137 35.22 18.16 35.07
N ARG A 138 34.95 18.27 36.39
CA ARG A 138 33.83 17.58 37.06
C ARG A 138 32.47 17.86 36.41
N HIS A 139 32.19 19.11 36.05
CA HIS A 139 30.93 19.48 35.38
C HIS A 139 30.76 18.80 34.02
N LYS A 140 31.85 18.64 33.25
CA LYS A 140 31.84 17.94 31.96
C LYS A 140 31.53 16.45 32.17
N ARG A 141 32.18 15.81 33.16
CA ARG A 141 31.89 14.43 33.55
C ARG A 141 30.43 14.23 34.00
N GLN A 142 29.89 15.14 34.80
CA GLN A 142 28.48 15.08 35.23
C GLN A 142 27.49 15.16 34.07
N ARG A 143 27.76 16.00 33.06
CA ARG A 143 26.94 16.07 31.84
C ARG A 143 26.96 14.75 31.07
N LEU A 144 28.13 14.10 30.96
CA LEU A 144 28.27 12.80 30.32
C LEU A 144 27.53 11.70 31.09
N VAL A 145 27.63 11.67 32.42
CA VAL A 145 26.87 10.71 33.27
C VAL A 145 25.36 10.88 33.07
N LYS A 146 24.86 12.12 33.11
CA LYS A 146 23.42 12.38 32.86
C LYS A 146 22.99 11.97 31.45
N ALA A 147 23.84 12.18 30.45
CA ALA A 147 23.57 11.77 29.07
C ALA A 147 23.54 10.24 28.93
N ALA A 148 24.44 9.52 29.59
CA ALA A 148 24.48 8.05 29.59
C ALA A 148 23.24 7.45 30.28
N ILE A 149 22.84 7.97 31.45
CA ILE A 149 21.61 7.54 32.15
C ILE A 149 20.39 7.75 31.25
N LYS A 150 20.27 8.95 30.66
CA LYS A 150 19.17 9.28 29.74
C LYS A 150 19.15 8.37 28.50
N GLN A 151 20.32 8.02 27.94
CA GLN A 151 20.40 7.05 26.83
C GLN A 151 19.88 5.67 27.24
N GLN A 152 20.28 5.16 28.41
CA GLN A 152 19.82 3.87 28.93
C GLN A 152 18.30 3.85 29.16
N GLU A 153 17.75 4.89 29.79
CA GLU A 153 16.30 5.06 29.96
C GLU A 153 15.57 5.07 28.61
N THR A 154 16.10 5.78 27.62
CA THR A 154 15.48 5.82 26.28
C THR A 154 15.55 4.48 25.55
N LYS A 155 16.64 3.70 25.71
CA LYS A 155 16.75 2.35 25.17
C LYS A 155 15.71 1.43 25.80
N LYS A 156 15.64 1.41 27.13
CA LYS A 156 14.69 0.59 27.89
C LYS A 156 13.24 0.91 27.49
N ARG A 157 12.88 2.18 27.39
CA ARG A 157 11.54 2.61 26.95
C ARG A 157 11.21 2.19 25.51
N MET A 158 12.21 2.10 24.64
CA MET A 158 12.03 1.64 23.26
C MET A 158 11.85 0.12 23.21
N GLU A 159 12.63 -0.62 23.98
CA GLU A 159 12.54 -2.08 24.14
C GLU A 159 11.17 -2.49 24.70
N GLU A 160 10.69 -1.84 25.77
CA GLU A 160 9.35 -2.07 26.33
C GLU A 160 8.22 -1.81 25.31
N ARG A 161 8.40 -0.82 24.41
CA ARG A 161 7.44 -0.53 23.34
C ARG A 161 7.48 -1.57 22.23
N GLU A 162 8.65 -2.10 21.92
CA GLU A 162 8.81 -3.17 20.91
C GLU A 162 8.24 -4.49 21.44
N GLU A 163 8.53 -4.85 22.68
CA GLU A 163 7.90 -6.00 23.35
C GLU A 163 6.38 -5.86 23.42
N GLY A 164 5.85 -4.69 23.80
CA GLY A 164 4.41 -4.45 23.84
C GLY A 164 3.75 -4.57 22.47
N ARG A 165 4.46 -4.20 21.39
CA ARG A 165 3.99 -4.42 20.01
C ARG A 165 4.05 -5.89 19.63
N ALA A 166 5.14 -6.59 19.97
CA ALA A 166 5.29 -8.01 19.71
C ALA A 166 4.19 -8.82 20.40
N ARG A 167 3.89 -8.53 21.67
CA ARG A 167 2.78 -9.16 22.42
C ARG A 167 1.42 -8.95 21.76
N ARG A 168 1.11 -7.73 21.28
CA ARG A 168 -0.14 -7.47 20.54
C ARG A 168 -0.21 -8.20 19.21
N ILE A 169 0.92 -8.34 18.52
CA ILE A 169 0.97 -9.09 17.26
C ILE A 169 0.76 -10.57 17.54
N ASP A 170 1.40 -11.10 18.58
CA ASP A 170 1.26 -12.49 19.02
C ASP A 170 -0.20 -12.82 19.40
N GLU A 171 -0.86 -11.91 20.14
CA GLU A 171 -2.29 -12.02 20.52
C GLU A 171 -3.24 -12.01 19.31
N LEU A 172 -2.88 -11.34 18.21
CA LEU A 172 -3.66 -11.33 16.96
C LEU A 172 -3.40 -12.56 16.08
N VAL A 173 -2.20 -13.12 16.14
CA VAL A 173 -1.79 -14.26 15.31
C VAL A 173 -2.18 -15.59 15.96
N ASN A 174 -2.12 -15.68 17.29
CA ASN A 174 -2.59 -16.81 18.09
C ASN A 174 -3.64 -16.31 19.11
N PRO A 175 -4.86 -16.00 18.66
CA PRO A 175 -5.96 -15.83 19.59
C PRO A 175 -6.23 -17.17 20.28
N GLN A 176 -6.24 -17.16 21.62
CA GLN A 176 -6.69 -18.29 22.44
C GLN A 176 -8.10 -18.71 22.06
#